data_AF-A0A7J5WEQ8-F1
#
_entry.id   AF-A0A7J5WEQ8-F1
#
_cell.length_a   1.000
_cell.length_b   1.000
_cell.length_c   1.000
_cell.angle_alpha   90.00
_cell.angle_beta   90.00
_cell.angle_gamma   90.00
#
_symmetry.space_group_name_H-M   'P 1'
#
loop_
_entity.id
_entity.type
_entity.pdbx_description
1 polymer ?
#
loop_
_entity_poly.entity_id
_entity_poly.type
_entity_poly.pdbx_seq_one_letter_code
_entity_poly.pdbx_strand_id
1 'polypeptide(L)'
;MASKVSGDAQVPHRVGTKAPWHLWLVGGFAAVFNGIGAYDYVMTRSHDAVYFEQLGYGAAKIAYFEHYPALPAVFWTVGVFGAVAASALVLFRSRHAVPVALVALCAQAGLDIISFGFMDRLSVFGVRQSLFDVLVPLGLAAVLFGYALMMSRRGVLH
;
A
#
# COMPACT_ATOMS: atom_id res chain seq x y z
N MET A 1 -24.33 27.95 -60.96
CA MET A 1 -24.47 26.83 -60.02
C MET A 1 -23.13 26.57 -59.35
N ALA A 2 -22.90 27.08 -58.14
CA ALA A 2 -21.74 26.74 -57.32
C ALA A 2 -22.27 26.43 -55.92
N SER A 3 -22.43 25.13 -55.65
CA SER A 3 -22.86 24.59 -54.35
C SER A 3 -21.68 24.69 -53.38
N LYS A 4 -21.84 25.53 -52.36
CA LYS A 4 -20.87 25.70 -51.26
C LYS A 4 -21.08 24.53 -50.29
N VAL A 5 -20.21 23.51 -50.36
CA VAL A 5 -20.14 22.44 -49.38
C VAL A 5 -19.63 23.05 -48.07
N SER A 6 -20.54 23.26 -47.12
CA SER A 6 -20.19 23.62 -45.74
C SER A 6 -19.72 22.36 -45.03
N GLY A 7 -18.40 22.23 -44.87
CA GLY A 7 -17.80 21.17 -44.08
C GLY A 7 -17.92 21.48 -42.59
N ASP A 8 -18.89 20.86 -41.93
CA ASP A 8 -18.94 20.82 -40.47
C ASP A 8 -17.76 20.00 -39.96
N ALA A 9 -16.70 20.71 -39.55
CA ALA A 9 -15.59 20.11 -38.81
C ALA A 9 -16.12 19.63 -37.46
N GLN A 10 -16.43 18.34 -37.38
CA GLN A 10 -16.86 17.67 -36.18
C GLN A 10 -15.69 17.67 -35.17
N VAL A 11 -15.68 18.67 -34.28
CA VAL A 11 -14.72 18.75 -33.18
C VAL A 11 -14.93 17.53 -32.30
N PRO A 12 -13.94 16.63 -32.13
CA PRO A 12 -14.13 15.44 -31.32
C PRO A 12 -14.40 15.87 -29.88
N HIS A 13 -15.62 15.64 -29.42
CA HIS A 13 -15.97 15.77 -28.01
C HIS A 13 -15.10 14.74 -27.27
N ARG A 14 -14.08 15.21 -26.55
CA ARG A 14 -13.39 14.34 -25.59
C ARG A 14 -14.42 13.95 -24.56
N VAL A 15 -15.04 12.79 -24.73
CA VAL A 15 -15.89 12.19 -23.71
C VAL A 15 -15.00 12.06 -22.49
N GLY A 16 -15.18 12.95 -21.52
CA GLY A 16 -14.44 12.91 -20.27
C GLY A 16 -14.68 11.53 -19.68
N THR A 17 -13.64 10.68 -19.68
CA THR A 17 -13.74 9.34 -19.14
C THR A 17 -13.95 9.49 -17.64
N LYS A 18 -15.21 9.31 -17.22
CA LYS A 18 -15.58 9.25 -15.80
C LYS A 18 -14.61 8.32 -15.10
N ALA A 19 -14.20 8.68 -13.88
CA ALA A 19 -13.37 7.81 -13.06
C ALA A 19 -14.03 6.42 -13.02
N PRO A 20 -13.32 5.35 -13.39
CA PRO A 20 -13.92 4.02 -13.38
C PRO A 20 -14.31 3.69 -11.94
N TRP A 21 -15.51 3.16 -11.73
CA TRP A 21 -16.08 2.92 -10.39
C TRP A 21 -15.15 2.06 -9.50
N HIS A 22 -14.45 1.10 -10.11
CA HIS A 22 -13.52 0.20 -9.43
C HIS A 22 -12.31 0.94 -8.83
N LEU A 23 -11.98 2.16 -9.30
CA LEU A 23 -10.93 3.00 -8.70
C LEU A 23 -11.28 3.40 -7.28
N TRP A 24 -12.54 3.77 -7.05
CA TRP A 24 -13.02 4.14 -5.72
C TRP A 24 -13.08 2.93 -4.80
N LEU A 25 -13.54 1.78 -5.30
CA LEU A 25 -13.59 0.55 -4.52
C LEU A 25 -12.19 0.08 -4.14
N VAL A 26 -11.29 -0.07 -5.12
CA VAL A 26 -9.93 -0.57 -4.88
C VAL A 26 -9.12 0.43 -4.05
N GLY A 27 -9.14 1.72 -4.42
CA GLY A 27 -8.41 2.76 -3.69
C GLY A 27 -8.93 2.96 -2.28
N GLY A 28 -10.26 2.92 -2.08
CA GLY A 28 -10.90 3.06 -0.77
C GLY A 28 -10.61 1.86 0.12
N PHE A 29 -10.76 0.63 -0.40
CA PHE A 29 -10.40 -0.59 0.32
C PHE A 29 -8.92 -0.59 0.71
N ALA A 30 -8.03 -0.26 -0.22
CA ALA A 30 -6.60 -0.17 0.05
C ALA A 30 -6.31 0.91 1.11
N ALA A 31 -6.96 2.07 1.07
CA ALA A 31 -6.77 3.12 2.06
C ALA A 31 -7.20 2.68 3.46
N VAL A 32 -8.36 2.02 3.59
CA VAL A 32 -8.84 1.50 4.88
C VAL A 32 -7.89 0.45 5.43
N PHE A 33 -7.52 -0.54 4.61
CA PHE A 33 -6.64 -1.61 5.05
C PHE A 33 -5.25 -1.10 5.45
N ASN A 34 -4.64 -0.25 4.61
CA ASN A 34 -3.34 0.33 4.94
C ASN A 34 -3.44 1.29 6.15
N GLY A 35 -4.60 1.91 6.38
CA GLY A 35 -4.88 2.67 7.60
C GLY A 35 -4.85 1.80 8.86
N ILE A 36 -5.38 0.57 8.79
CA ILE A 36 -5.27 -0.41 9.88
C ILE A 36 -3.80 -0.78 10.12
N GLY A 37 -3.03 -1.03 9.04
CA GLY A 37 -1.59 -1.28 9.16
C GLY A 37 -0.81 -0.11 9.74
N ALA A 38 -1.20 1.13 9.43
CA ALA A 38 -0.60 2.33 10.04
C ALA A 38 -0.96 2.46 11.52
N TYR A 39 -2.18 2.11 11.92
CA TYR A 39 -2.57 2.04 13.32
C TYR A 39 -1.74 1.00 14.08
N ASP A 40 -1.63 -0.22 13.54
CA ASP A 40 -0.79 -1.30 14.11
C ASP A 40 0.66 -0.86 14.28
N TYR A 41 1.23 -0.22 13.25
CA TYR A 41 2.58 0.33 13.31
C TYR A 41 2.72 1.33 14.47
N VAL A 42 1.81 2.30 14.58
CA VAL A 42 1.90 3.34 15.62
C VAL A 42 1.81 2.72 17.00
N MET A 43 0.80 1.87 17.24
CA MET A 43 0.60 1.22 18.55
C MET A 43 1.77 0.32 18.93
N THR A 44 2.30 -0.44 17.97
CA THR A 44 3.44 -1.34 18.22
C THR A 44 4.73 -0.57 18.47
N ARG A 45 4.99 0.49 17.71
CA ARG A 45 6.22 1.29 17.85
C ARG A 45 6.19 2.24 19.04
N SER A 46 5.00 2.57 19.56
CA SER A 46 4.84 3.29 20.83
C SER A 46 4.80 2.37 22.05
N HIS A 47 4.94 1.05 21.86
CA HIS A 47 4.85 0.04 22.92
C HIS A 47 3.57 0.16 23.75
N ASP A 48 2.43 0.36 23.07
CA ASP A 48 1.14 0.48 23.75
C ASP A 48 0.79 -0.84 24.45
N ALA A 49 0.72 -0.80 25.78
CA ALA A 49 0.52 -1.98 26.61
C ALA A 49 -0.86 -2.61 26.42
N VAL A 50 -1.90 -1.79 26.21
CA VAL A 50 -3.28 -2.27 25.99
C VAL A 50 -3.37 -2.97 24.64
N TYR A 51 -2.73 -2.42 23.62
CA TYR A 51 -2.66 -3.05 22.30
C TYR A 51 -1.95 -4.40 22.34
N PHE A 52 -0.81 -4.49 23.03
CA PHE A 52 -0.09 -5.75 23.21
C PHE A 52 -0.90 -6.79 24.00
N GLU A 53 -1.63 -6.36 25.03
CA GLU A 53 -2.54 -7.24 25.78
C GLU A 53 -3.67 -7.78 24.87
N GLN A 54 -4.31 -6.91 24.08
CA GLN A 54 -5.36 -7.29 23.13
C GLN A 54 -4.89 -8.31 22.09
N LEU A 55 -3.64 -8.19 21.64
CA LEU A 55 -3.02 -9.14 20.72
C LEU A 55 -2.51 -10.41 21.41
N GLY A 56 -2.60 -10.50 22.74
CA GLY A 56 -2.08 -11.62 23.52
C GLY A 56 -0.56 -11.75 23.42
N TYR A 57 0.17 -10.64 23.36
CA TYR A 57 1.62 -10.64 23.27
C TYR A 57 2.25 -10.96 24.63
N GLY A 58 2.97 -12.08 24.71
CA GLY A 58 3.80 -12.42 25.85
C GLY A 58 5.16 -11.72 25.83
N ALA A 59 5.94 -11.90 26.90
CA ALA A 59 7.23 -11.21 27.09
C ALA A 59 8.19 -11.31 25.90
N ALA A 60 8.28 -12.47 25.24
CA ALA A 60 9.17 -12.65 24.08
C ALA A 60 8.78 -11.76 22.87
N LYS A 61 7.48 -11.59 22.59
CA LYS A 61 7.00 -10.75 21.48
C LYS A 61 7.15 -9.26 21.81
N ILE A 62 6.96 -8.88 23.07
CA ILE A 62 7.18 -7.50 23.52
C ILE A 62 8.67 -7.16 23.43
N ALA A 63 9.55 -8.02 23.95
CA ALA A 63 11.00 -7.84 23.91
C ALA A 63 11.53 -7.71 22.46
N TYR A 64 10.93 -8.44 21.51
CA TYR A 64 11.24 -8.32 20.08
C TYR A 64 11.03 -6.89 19.55
N PHE A 65 9.96 -6.22 19.96
CA PHE A 65 9.66 -4.85 19.55
C PHE A 65 10.39 -3.79 20.38
N GLU A 66 10.71 -4.06 21.64
CA GLU A 66 11.58 -3.21 22.48
C GLU A 66 12.99 -3.08 21.90
N HIS A 67 13.53 -4.19 21.40
CA HIS A 67 14.89 -4.26 20.85
C HIS A 67 14.88 -4.23 19.32
N TYR A 68 13.85 -3.65 18.72
CA TYR A 68 13.65 -3.66 17.28
C TYR A 68 14.71 -2.81 16.57
N PRO A 69 15.55 -3.38 15.69
CA PRO A 69 16.65 -2.65 15.07
C PRO A 69 16.16 -1.52 14.15
N ALA A 70 16.98 -0.47 14.02
CA ALA A 70 16.61 0.73 13.26
C ALA A 70 16.39 0.45 11.76
N LEU A 71 17.18 -0.43 11.14
CA LEU A 71 17.07 -0.75 9.72
C LEU A 71 15.70 -1.34 9.35
N PRO A 72 15.23 -2.46 9.93
CA PRO A 72 13.88 -2.97 9.66
C PRO A 72 12.81 -1.95 10.07
N ALA A 73 13.02 -1.14 11.11
CA ALA A 73 12.09 -0.05 11.45
C ALA A 73 11.91 0.94 10.29
N VAL A 74 12.98 1.34 9.61
CA VAL A 74 12.91 2.22 8.44
C VAL A 74 12.13 1.55 7.30
N PHE A 75 12.45 0.30 6.98
CA PHE A 75 11.73 -0.46 5.94
C PHE A 75 10.24 -0.58 6.25
N TRP A 76 9.88 -0.90 7.50
CA TRP A 76 8.49 -0.98 7.95
C TRP A 76 7.77 0.37 7.84
N THR A 77 8.42 1.44 8.26
CA THR A 77 7.87 2.81 8.18
C THR A 77 7.58 3.18 6.71
N VAL A 78 8.56 2.98 5.82
CA VAL A 78 8.41 3.30 4.40
C VAL A 78 7.35 2.41 3.74
N GLY A 79 7.30 1.12 4.07
CA GLY A 79 6.29 0.20 3.56
C GLY A 79 4.87 0.64 3.92
N VAL A 80 4.62 0.87 5.21
CA VAL A 80 3.30 1.22 5.75
C VAL A 80 2.83 2.59 5.24
N PHE A 81 3.60 3.64 5.49
CA PHE A 81 3.17 5.00 5.11
C PHE A 81 3.24 5.21 3.59
N GLY A 82 4.14 4.51 2.90
CA GLY A 82 4.17 4.46 1.44
C GLY A 82 2.89 3.83 0.87
N ALA A 83 2.40 2.73 1.45
CA ALA A 83 1.17 2.09 0.99
C ALA A 83 -0.09 2.93 1.27
N VAL A 84 -0.13 3.63 2.41
CA VAL A 84 -1.17 4.63 2.71
C VAL A 84 -1.13 5.76 1.68
N ALA A 85 0.05 6.33 1.44
CA ALA A 85 0.23 7.41 0.46
C ALA A 85 -0.14 6.96 -0.96
N ALA A 86 0.29 5.77 -1.38
CA ALA A 86 -0.07 5.18 -2.66
C ALA A 86 -1.58 5.01 -2.81
N SER A 87 -2.27 4.52 -1.77
CA SER A 87 -3.73 4.37 -1.77
C SER A 87 -4.43 5.71 -1.95
N ALA A 88 -3.99 6.75 -1.23
CA ALA A 88 -4.50 8.10 -1.40
C ALA A 88 -4.22 8.67 -2.80
N LEU A 89 -3.03 8.46 -3.35
CA LEU A 89 -2.66 8.91 -4.70
C LEU A 89 -3.48 8.21 -5.78
N VAL A 90 -3.84 6.94 -5.61
CA VAL A 90 -4.77 6.25 -6.52
C VAL A 90 -6.14 6.91 -6.49
N LEU A 91 -6.67 7.23 -5.31
CA LEU A 91 -7.95 7.92 -5.14
C LEU A 91 -7.94 9.33 -5.76
N PHE A 92 -6.84 10.06 -5.60
CA PHE A 92 -6.63 11.37 -6.23
C PHE A 92 -6.21 11.29 -7.70
N ARG A 93 -6.13 10.08 -8.26
CA ARG A 93 -5.76 9.83 -9.66
C ARG A 93 -4.41 10.43 -10.05
N SER A 94 -3.45 10.45 -9.14
CA SER A 94 -2.13 11.01 -9.36
C SER A 94 -1.19 10.01 -10.04
N ARG A 95 -0.44 10.46 -11.05
CA ARG A 95 0.64 9.67 -11.68
C ARG A 95 1.72 9.21 -10.71
N HIS A 96 1.87 9.91 -9.57
CA HIS A 96 2.83 9.55 -8.54
C HIS A 96 2.44 8.29 -7.75
N ALA A 97 1.21 7.77 -7.92
CA ALA A 97 0.80 6.54 -7.26
C ALA A 97 1.70 5.34 -7.62
N VAL A 98 2.18 5.26 -8.86
CA VAL A 98 3.03 4.15 -9.34
C VAL A 98 4.37 4.10 -8.62
N PRO A 99 5.22 5.15 -8.66
CA PRO A 99 6.52 5.12 -7.98
C PRO A 99 6.37 4.98 -6.46
N VAL A 100 5.35 5.59 -5.84
CA VAL A 100 5.13 5.46 -4.40
C VAL A 100 4.71 4.04 -4.02
N ALA A 101 3.81 3.42 -4.78
CA ALA A 101 3.43 2.02 -4.57
C ALA A 101 4.61 1.06 -4.77
N LEU A 102 5.50 1.34 -5.74
CA LEU A 102 6.71 0.54 -5.94
C LEU A 102 7.66 0.64 -4.75
N VAL A 103 7.91 1.86 -4.25
CA VAL A 103 8.74 2.08 -3.05
C VAL A 103 8.17 1.34 -1.85
N ALA A 104 6.85 1.42 -1.64
CA ALA A 104 6.18 0.69 -0.56
C ALA A 104 6.34 -0.83 -0.69
N LEU A 105 6.15 -1.37 -1.90
CA LEU A 105 6.33 -2.80 -2.19
C LEU A 105 7.77 -3.27 -1.96
N CYS A 106 8.76 -2.52 -2.47
CA CYS A 106 10.16 -2.85 -2.25
C CYS A 106 10.55 -2.74 -0.77
N ALA A 107 10.00 -1.77 -0.06
CA ALA A 107 10.24 -1.60 1.36
C ALA A 107 9.66 -2.77 2.17
N GLN A 108 8.44 -3.20 1.85
CA GLN A 108 7.82 -4.37 2.46
C GLN A 108 8.64 -5.64 2.18
N ALA A 109 9.04 -5.89 0.93
CA ALA A 109 9.87 -7.06 0.60
C ALA A 109 11.21 -7.05 1.35
N GLY A 110 11.84 -5.87 1.48
CA GLY A 110 13.07 -5.70 2.26
C GLY A 110 12.87 -5.99 3.74
N LEU A 111 11.76 -5.52 4.33
CA LEU A 111 11.38 -5.81 5.71
C LEU A 111 11.21 -7.32 5.93
N ASP A 112 10.57 -8.01 4.99
CA ASP A 112 10.30 -9.44 5.08
C ASP A 112 11.62 -10.23 5.06
N ILE A 113 12.52 -9.89 4.14
CA ILE A 113 13.86 -10.50 4.06
C ILE A 113 14.62 -10.32 5.38
N ILE A 114 14.61 -9.12 5.95
CA ILE A 114 15.29 -8.85 7.23
C ILE A 114 14.64 -9.65 8.36
N SER A 115 13.31 -9.63 8.45
CA SER A 115 12.56 -10.23 9.54
C SER A 115 12.71 -11.75 9.60
N PHE A 116 12.65 -12.43 8.45
CA PHE A 116 12.80 -13.89 8.38
C PHE A 116 14.25 -14.34 8.33
N GLY A 117 15.13 -13.56 7.73
CA GLY A 117 16.55 -13.93 7.59
C GLY A 117 17.39 -13.65 8.83
N PHE A 118 17.05 -12.62 9.60
CA PHE A 118 17.96 -12.05 10.61
C PHE A 118 17.32 -11.75 11.97
N MET A 119 16.01 -11.89 12.13
CA MET A 119 15.32 -11.53 13.37
C MET A 119 14.56 -12.69 14.03
N ASP A 120 14.76 -13.93 13.59
CA ASP A 120 14.10 -15.12 14.16
C ASP A 120 12.57 -14.99 14.26
N ARG A 121 11.93 -14.24 13.36
CA ARG A 121 10.49 -13.92 13.47
C ARG A 121 9.60 -15.15 13.61
N LEU A 122 9.96 -16.24 12.93
CA LEU A 122 9.25 -17.52 13.01
C LEU A 122 9.26 -18.15 14.40
N SER A 123 10.36 -18.03 15.15
CA SER A 123 10.46 -18.62 16.49
C SER A 123 9.66 -17.81 17.51
N VAL A 124 9.66 -16.47 17.36
CA VAL A 124 8.99 -15.54 18.30
C VAL A 124 7.48 -15.47 18.06
N PHE A 125 7.04 -15.38 16.81
CA PHE A 125 5.63 -15.19 16.46
C PHE A 125 4.94 -16.48 16.02
N GLY A 126 5.71 -17.54 15.75
CA GLY A 126 5.21 -18.77 15.17
C GLY A 126 4.92 -18.62 13.67
N VAL A 127 4.84 -19.77 12.99
CA VAL A 127 4.67 -19.84 11.52
C VAL A 127 3.39 -19.13 11.08
N ARG A 128 2.25 -19.43 11.72
CA ARG A 128 0.94 -18.92 11.30
C ARG A 128 0.88 -17.39 11.33
N GLN A 129 1.27 -16.79 12.45
CA GLN A 129 1.22 -15.34 12.60
C GLN A 129 2.25 -14.66 11.69
N SER A 130 3.49 -15.18 11.65
CA SER A 130 4.54 -14.60 10.80
C SER A 130 4.16 -14.58 9.32
N LEU A 131 3.55 -15.67 8.82
CA LEU A 131 3.09 -15.72 7.43
C LEU A 131 1.97 -14.71 7.17
N PHE A 132 1.04 -14.54 8.11
CA PHE A 132 -0.04 -13.56 7.97
C PHE A 132 0.51 -12.14 7.93
N ASP A 133 1.38 -11.78 8.88
CA ASP A 133 1.98 -10.45 9.02
C ASP A 133 2.81 -10.03 7.80
N VAL A 134 3.22 -10.97 6.97
CA VAL A 134 4.09 -10.71 5.81
C VAL A 134 3.35 -10.89 4.48
N LEU A 135 2.67 -12.02 4.29
CA LEU A 135 2.01 -12.31 3.02
C LEU A 135 0.86 -11.34 2.75
N VAL A 136 0.14 -10.91 3.78
CA VAL A 136 -1.01 -10.01 3.59
C VAL A 136 -0.53 -8.60 3.21
N PRO A 137 0.39 -7.94 3.94
CA PRO A 137 0.91 -6.64 3.52
C PRO A 137 1.65 -6.68 2.18
N LEU A 138 2.49 -7.69 1.95
CA LEU A 138 3.22 -7.85 0.69
C LEU A 138 2.27 -8.05 -0.49
N GLY A 139 1.28 -8.94 -0.33
CA GLY A 139 0.26 -9.21 -1.34
C GLY A 139 -0.57 -7.96 -1.66
N LEU A 140 -1.00 -7.22 -0.63
CA LEU A 140 -1.76 -5.99 -0.84
C LEU A 140 -0.92 -4.91 -1.53
N ALA A 141 0.34 -4.73 -1.12
CA ALA A 141 1.26 -3.79 -1.77
C ALA A 141 1.47 -4.16 -3.25
N ALA A 142 1.62 -5.45 -3.57
CA ALA A 142 1.76 -5.93 -4.94
C ALA A 142 0.50 -5.69 -5.78
N VAL A 143 -0.68 -5.96 -5.22
CA VAL A 143 -1.97 -5.67 -5.87
C VAL A 143 -2.14 -4.17 -6.12
N LEU A 144 -1.84 -3.34 -5.11
CA LEU A 144 -1.94 -1.88 -5.23
C LEU A 144 -0.99 -1.33 -6.29
N PHE A 145 0.27 -1.79 -6.31
CA PHE A 145 1.25 -1.42 -7.32
C PHE A 145 0.80 -1.84 -8.73
N GLY A 146 0.39 -3.11 -8.90
CA GLY A 146 -0.09 -3.63 -10.18
C GLY A 146 -1.32 -2.87 -10.68
N TYR A 147 -2.24 -2.54 -9.78
CA TYR A 147 -3.42 -1.75 -10.11
C TYR A 147 -3.07 -0.31 -10.50
N ALA A 148 -2.18 0.36 -9.76
CA ALA A 148 -1.70 1.70 -10.08
C ALA A 148 -1.01 1.73 -11.45
N LEU A 149 -0.17 0.73 -11.75
CA LEU A 149 0.50 0.59 -13.04
C LEU A 149 -0.49 0.41 -14.18
N MET A 150 -1.51 -0.44 -13.99
CA MET A 150 -2.59 -0.63 -14.96
C MET A 150 -3.37 0.66 -15.21
N MET A 151 -3.71 1.40 -14.16
CA MET A 151 -4.46 2.67 -14.29
C MET A 151 -3.63 3.78 -14.92
N SER A 152 -2.33 3.85 -14.65
CA SER A 152 -1.41 4.77 -15.31
C SER A 152 -1.31 4.48 -16.81
N ARG A 153 -1.16 3.21 -17.20
CA ARG A 153 -1.12 2.79 -18.62
C ARG A 153 -2.44 3.06 -19.36
N ARG A 154 -3.57 3.05 -18.66
CA ARG A 154 -4.89 3.40 -19.21
C ARG A 154 -5.16 4.91 -19.24
N GLY A 155 -4.20 5.75 -18.82
CA GLY A 155 -4.35 7.20 -18.76
C GLY A 155 -5.41 7.65 -17.76
N VAL A 156 -5.69 6.86 -16.72
CA VAL A 156 -6.64 7.21 -15.65
C VAL A 156 -5.95 8.03 -14.56
N LEU A 157 -4.65 7.78 -14.33
CA LEU A 157 -3.80 8.55 -13.44
C LEU A 157 -3.07 9.63 -14.24
N HIS A 158 -3.13 10.89 -13.80
CA HIS A 158 -2.61 12.06 -14.49
C HIS A 158 -1.47 12.73 -13.70
#